data_AF-A0A497PH11-F1
#
_entry.id   AF-A0A497PH11-F1
#
_cell.length_a   1.000
_cell.length_b   1.000
_cell.length_c   1.000
_cell.angle_alpha   90.00
_cell.angle_beta   90.00
_cell.angle_gamma   90.00
#
_symmetry.space_group_name_H-M   'P 1'
#
loop_
_entity.id
_entity.type
_entity.pdbx_description
1 polymer ?
#
loop_
_entity_poly.entity_id
_entity_poly.type
_entity_poly.pdbx_seq_one_letter_code
_entity_poly.pdbx_strand_id
1 'polypeptide(L)'
;RTTIENNGKSRTWDLHPNDDEFSVRFVQNLSRKFKQFYKREVPDEIEVLQVDKIKQLRVAIKDTFHRAYLLDIRVRAHPDVLRFAYDCGLGEKNSMGFGMVRCRGESS
;
A
#
# COMPACT_ATOMS: atom_id res chain seq x y z
N ARG A 1 -9.46 4.34 1.67
CA ARG A 1 -9.79 5.65 2.24
C ARG A 1 -10.98 5.49 3.17
N THR A 2 -10.79 5.74 4.47
CA THR A 2 -11.88 5.93 5.43
C THR A 2 -11.88 7.42 5.77
N THR A 3 -12.94 8.12 5.38
CA THR A 3 -13.15 9.51 5.77
C THR A 3 -14.01 9.48 7.02
N ILE A 4 -13.45 9.85 8.17
CA ILE A 4 -14.25 10.13 9.36
C ILE A 4 -14.42 11.65 9.40
N GLU A 5 -15.64 12.12 9.14
CA GLU A 5 -15.98 13.54 9.25
C GLU A 5 -16.11 13.92 10.72
N ASN A 6 -15.27 14.85 11.15
CA ASN A 6 -15.45 15.56 12.41
C ASN A 6 -15.01 17.01 12.19
N ASN A 7 -15.96 17.96 12.22
CA ASN A 7 -15.74 19.41 12.17
C ASN A 7 -14.85 19.95 11.02
N GLY A 8 -15.22 19.69 9.77
CA GLY A 8 -14.69 20.43 8.60
C GLY A 8 -13.19 20.28 8.31
N LYS A 9 -12.47 19.43 9.05
CA LYS A 9 -11.08 19.04 8.79
C LYS A 9 -11.01 17.54 8.56
N SER A 10 -10.84 17.13 7.32
CA SER A 10 -10.57 15.74 6.95
C SER A 10 -9.23 15.29 7.55
N ARG A 11 -9.26 14.61 8.70
CA ARG A 11 -8.08 13.93 9.23
C ARG A 11 -7.85 12.67 8.41
N THR A 12 -6.78 12.66 7.64
CA THR A 12 -6.31 11.45 6.98
C THR A 12 -5.80 10.51 8.07
N TRP A 13 -6.48 9.39 8.29
CA TRP A 13 -6.00 8.34 9.18
C TRP A 13 -5.12 7.38 8.39
N ASP A 14 -3.82 7.40 8.68
CA ASP A 14 -2.85 6.47 8.10
C ASP A 14 -2.95 5.14 8.87
N LEU A 15 -3.49 4.09 8.23
CA LEU A 15 -3.65 2.76 8.82
C LEU A 15 -2.29 2.19 9.25
N HIS A 16 -2.26 1.60 10.44
CA HIS A 16 -1.11 0.84 10.90
C HIS A 16 -1.08 -0.53 10.18
N PRO A 17 0.09 -1.07 9.82
CA PRO A 17 0.15 -2.38 9.16
C PRO A 17 -0.33 -3.57 9.99
N ASN A 18 -0.56 -3.37 11.30
CA ASN A 18 -1.17 -4.35 12.21
C ASN A 18 -2.69 -4.16 12.38
N ASP A 19 -3.28 -3.14 11.75
CA ASP A 19 -4.72 -2.98 11.79
C ASP A 19 -5.37 -4.07 10.91
N ASP A 20 -6.45 -4.69 11.39
CA ASP A 20 -7.15 -5.76 10.65
C ASP A 20 -7.62 -5.30 9.26
N GLU A 21 -7.91 -4.01 9.10
CA GLU A 21 -8.31 -3.41 7.82
C GLU A 21 -7.13 -3.20 6.83
N PHE A 22 -5.87 -3.29 7.27
CA PHE A 22 -4.71 -2.95 6.44
C PHE A 22 -4.68 -3.80 5.16
N SER A 23 -4.77 -5.12 5.29
CA SER A 23 -4.73 -6.05 4.16
C SER A 23 -5.88 -5.82 3.20
N VAL A 24 -7.09 -5.59 3.71
CA VAL A 24 -8.27 -5.28 2.90
C VAL A 24 -8.07 -4.01 2.08
N ARG A 25 -7.57 -2.95 2.73
CA ARG A 25 -7.35 -1.64 2.09
C ARG A 25 -6.18 -1.67 1.11
N PHE A 26 -5.16 -2.47 1.40
CA PHE A 26 -4.04 -2.75 0.52
C PHE A 26 -4.52 -3.40 -0.78
N VAL A 27 -5.28 -4.50 -0.69
CA VAL A 27 -5.83 -5.22 -1.85
C VAL A 27 -6.73 -4.29 -2.67
N GLN A 28 -7.68 -3.59 -2.02
CA GLN A 28 -8.55 -2.64 -2.71
C GLN A 28 -7.79 -1.52 -3.43
N ASN A 29 -6.69 -1.04 -2.85
CA ASN A 29 -5.84 -0.02 -3.47
C ASN A 29 -5.14 -0.58 -4.71
N LEU A 30 -4.51 -1.75 -4.58
CA LEU A 30 -3.76 -2.37 -5.67
C LEU A 30 -4.69 -2.76 -6.83
N SER A 31 -5.83 -3.39 -6.57
CA SER A 31 -6.82 -3.74 -7.59
C SER A 31 -7.35 -2.51 -8.30
N ARG A 32 -7.66 -1.44 -7.56
CA ARG A 32 -8.13 -0.18 -8.15
C ARG A 32 -7.08 0.45 -9.07
N LYS A 33 -5.81 0.50 -8.64
CA LYS A 33 -4.71 1.02 -9.47
C LYS A 33 -4.51 0.19 -10.73
N PHE A 34 -4.48 -1.13 -10.59
CA PHE A 34 -4.33 -2.06 -11.70
C PHE A 34 -5.45 -1.85 -12.74
N LYS A 35 -6.70 -1.80 -12.28
CA LYS A 35 -7.86 -1.52 -13.13
C LYS A 35 -7.78 -0.17 -13.83
N GLN A 36 -7.35 0.87 -13.14
CA GLN A 36 -7.22 2.19 -13.74
C GLN A 36 -6.13 2.25 -14.82
N PHE A 37 -5.02 1.52 -14.63
CA PHE A 37 -3.90 1.49 -15.56
C PHE A 37 -4.18 0.61 -16.79
N TYR A 38 -4.57 -0.65 -16.56
CA TYR A 38 -4.77 -1.64 -17.64
C TYR A 38 -6.20 -1.66 -18.21
N LYS A 39 -7.13 -0.90 -17.62
CA LYS A 39 -8.55 -0.87 -18.01
C LYS A 39 -9.25 -2.24 -17.98
N ARG A 40 -8.79 -3.16 -17.14
CA ARG A 40 -9.36 -4.49 -16.89
C ARG A 40 -9.31 -4.86 -15.41
N GLU A 41 -10.14 -5.81 -14.98
CA GLU A 41 -10.10 -6.33 -13.61
C GLU A 41 -8.81 -7.10 -13.33
N VAL A 42 -8.51 -7.30 -12.04
CA VAL A 42 -7.44 -8.22 -11.64
C VAL A 42 -7.81 -9.64 -12.07
N PRO A 43 -6.88 -10.39 -12.68
CA PRO A 43 -7.19 -11.69 -13.25
C PRO A 43 -7.43 -12.77 -12.19
N ASP A 44 -6.82 -12.65 -11.01
CA ASP A 44 -6.97 -13.56 -9.88
C ASP A 44 -7.00 -12.79 -8.55
N GLU A 45 -7.26 -13.53 -7.46
CA GLU A 45 -7.21 -13.03 -6.09
C GLU A 45 -5.83 -12.50 -5.70
N ILE A 46 -5.84 -11.47 -4.85
CA ILE A 46 -4.65 -10.89 -4.22
C ILE A 46 -4.74 -11.18 -2.73
N GLU A 47 -3.74 -11.87 -2.21
CA GLU A 47 -3.67 -12.27 -0.81
C GLU A 47 -2.41 -11.71 -0.15
N VAL A 48 -2.58 -11.05 1.00
CA VAL A 48 -1.47 -10.62 1.85
C VAL A 48 -1.19 -11.75 2.84
N LEU A 49 -0.09 -12.47 2.63
CA LEU A 49 0.27 -13.64 3.43
C LEU A 49 0.93 -13.26 4.75
N GLN A 50 1.72 -12.19 4.74
CA GLN A 50 2.53 -11.81 5.89
C GLN A 50 2.96 -10.34 5.80
N VAL A 51 3.01 -9.65 6.95
CA VAL A 51 3.56 -8.31 7.12
C VAL A 51 4.48 -8.32 8.34
N ASP A 52 5.76 -8.02 8.15
CA ASP A 52 6.75 -8.03 9.22
C ASP A 52 7.68 -6.82 9.16
N LYS A 53 8.62 -6.75 10.13
CA LYS A 53 9.68 -5.74 10.21
C LYS A 53 9.17 -4.31 10.05
N ILE A 54 8.01 -4.04 10.65
CA ILE A 54 7.33 -2.75 10.56
C ILE A 54 8.13 -1.71 11.35
N LYS A 55 8.56 -0.67 10.66
CA LYS A 55 9.19 0.52 11.22
C LYS A 55 8.40 1.75 10.80
N GLN A 56 7.80 2.42 11.77
CA GLN A 56 7.13 3.69 11.55
C GLN A 56 8.14 4.80 11.27
N LEU A 57 7.82 5.65 10.30
CA LEU A 57 8.56 6.84 9.90
C LEU A 57 7.63 8.04 9.90
N ARG A 58 8.19 9.23 10.18
CA ARG A 58 7.49 10.51 10.01
C ARG A 58 8.17 11.26 8.88
N VAL A 59 7.47 11.43 7.77
CA VAL A 59 8.02 12.07 6.55
C VAL A 59 7.37 13.43 6.37
N ALA A 60 8.18 14.48 6.26
CA ALA A 60 7.72 15.81 5.94
C ALA A 60 7.46 15.91 4.43
N ILE A 61 6.24 16.30 4.04
CA ILE A 61 5.89 16.62 2.66
C ILE A 61 5.26 18.00 2.66
N LYS A 62 5.93 18.96 2.03
CA LYS A 62 5.55 20.38 2.07
C LYS A 62 5.38 20.83 3.53
N ASP A 63 4.22 21.36 3.88
CA ASP A 63 3.94 21.94 5.21
C ASP A 63 3.33 20.94 6.21
N THR A 64 3.28 19.65 5.86
CA THR A 64 2.67 18.63 6.73
C THR A 64 3.56 17.42 6.94
N PHE A 65 3.35 16.74 8.07
CA PHE A 65 4.02 15.49 8.37
C PHE A 65 3.05 14.33 8.16
N HIS A 66 3.52 13.30 7.45
CA HIS A 66 2.77 12.07 7.24
C HIS A 66 3.40 10.91 7.99
N ARG A 67 2.53 10.02 8.48
CA ARG A 67 2.96 8.74 9.06
C ARG A 67 3.15 7.76 7.90
N ALA A 68 4.32 7.15 7.84
CA ALA A 68 4.65 6.15 6.84
C ALA A 68 5.26 4.92 7.51
N TYR A 69 5.31 3.81 6.78
CA TYR A 69 5.82 2.55 7.30
C TYR A 69 6.81 1.96 6.30
N LEU A 70 8.01 1.63 6.80
CA LEU A 70 8.90 0.68 6.14
C LEU A 70 8.55 -0.70 6.70
N LEU A 71 8.33 -1.67 5.83
CA LEU A 71 7.90 -3.02 6.22
C LEU A 71 8.38 -4.05 5.19
N ASP A 72 8.46 -5.31 5.62
CA ASP A 72 8.49 -6.45 4.72
C ASP A 72 7.05 -6.94 4.51
N ILE A 73 6.66 -7.24 3.28
CA ILE A 73 5.35 -7.80 2.95
C ILE A 73 5.50 -8.99 2.00
N ARG A 74 4.73 -10.04 2.25
CA ARG A 74 4.59 -11.19 1.36
C ARG A 74 3.20 -11.19 0.75
N VAL A 75 3.12 -11.11 -0.58
CA VAL A 75 1.88 -11.04 -1.34
C VAL A 75 1.83 -12.17 -2.34
N ARG A 76 0.68 -12.85 -2.45
CA ARG A 76 0.36 -13.79 -3.51
C ARG A 76 -0.66 -13.13 -4.43
N ALA A 77 -0.37 -13.09 -5.73
CA ALA A 77 -1.26 -12.57 -6.75
C ALA A 77 -0.79 -13.05 -8.13
N HIS A 78 -1.60 -12.84 -9.16
CA HIS A 78 -1.22 -13.10 -10.54
C HIS A 78 0.09 -12.32 -10.91
N PRO A 79 1.01 -12.91 -11.70
CA PRO A 79 2.29 -12.29 -12.04
C PRO A 79 2.20 -10.86 -12.60
N ASP A 80 1.22 -10.58 -13.46
CA ASP A 80 0.97 -9.23 -14.01
C ASP A 80 0.68 -8.20 -12.90
N VAL A 81 -0.04 -8.60 -11.86
CA VAL A 81 -0.39 -7.74 -10.73
C VAL A 81 0.85 -7.49 -9.86
N LEU A 82 1.66 -8.52 -9.62
CA LEU A 82 2.92 -8.39 -8.88
C LEU A 82 3.92 -7.50 -9.62
N ARG A 83 4.04 -7.66 -10.94
CA ARG A 83 4.90 -6.80 -11.77
C ARG A 83 4.44 -5.35 -11.74
N PHE A 84 3.14 -5.13 -11.90
CA PHE A 84 2.56 -3.79 -11.77
C PHE A 84 2.80 -3.17 -10.38
N ALA A 85 2.64 -3.95 -9.32
CA ALA A 85 2.90 -3.51 -7.95
C ALA A 85 4.37 -3.10 -7.74
N TYR A 86 5.31 -3.83 -8.35
CA TYR A 86 6.74 -3.51 -8.33
C TYR A 86 7.03 -2.20 -9.06
N ASP A 87 6.48 -2.01 -10.26
CA ASP A 87 6.75 -0.85 -11.11
C ASP A 87 6.05 0.43 -10.63
N CYS A 88 4.79 0.33 -10.18
CA CYS A 88 3.97 1.49 -9.76
C CYS A 88 4.14 1.83 -8.27
N GLY A 89 4.60 0.86 -7.48
CA GLY A 89 4.66 0.94 -6.03
C GLY A 89 3.33 0.65 -5.33
N LEU A 90 3.45 0.19 -4.10
CA LEU A 90 2.37 -0.18 -3.20
C LEU A 90 1.76 1.03 -2.48
N GLY A 91 0.54 0.89 -1.95
CA GLY A 91 -0.05 1.90 -1.06
C GLY A 91 -0.51 3.20 -1.75
N GLU A 92 -0.27 4.35 -1.12
CA GLU A 92 -0.70 5.65 -1.63
C GLU A 92 0.49 6.59 -1.83
N LYS A 93 0.27 7.72 -2.51
CA LYS A 93 1.29 8.79 -2.69
C LYS A 93 2.55 8.35 -3.44
N ASN A 94 2.43 7.41 -4.37
CA ASN A 94 3.57 6.87 -5.13
C ASN A 94 4.36 7.95 -5.88
N SER A 95 3.66 8.92 -6.48
CA SER A 95 4.30 10.07 -7.15
C SER A 95 5.08 11.01 -6.21
N MET A 96 4.95 10.84 -4.90
CA MET A 96 5.72 11.58 -3.89
C MET A 96 6.84 10.74 -3.26
N GLY A 97 7.18 9.59 -3.87
CA GLY A 97 8.30 8.75 -3.44
C GLY A 97 7.94 7.66 -2.42
N PHE A 98 6.67 7.29 -2.29
CA PHE A 98 6.21 6.25 -1.36
C PHE A 98 5.93 4.92 -2.05
N GLY A 99 6.07 3.83 -1.29
CA GLY A 99 5.57 2.52 -1.70
C GLY A 99 6.43 1.77 -2.71
N MET A 100 7.59 2.30 -3.10
CA MET A 100 8.56 1.54 -3.89
C MET A 100 9.04 0.33 -3.07
N VAL A 101 9.10 -0.82 -3.72
CA VAL A 101 9.52 -2.08 -3.10
C VAL A 101 10.70 -2.67 -3.84
N ARG A 102 11.41 -3.56 -3.17
CA ARG A 102 12.42 -4.42 -3.79
C ARG A 102 12.09 -5.87 -3.46
N CYS A 103 12.35 -6.78 -4.38
CA CYS A 103 12.26 -8.20 -4.10
C CYS A 103 13.32 -8.55 -3.05
N ARG A 104 12.89 -9.19 -1.96
CA ARG A 104 13.80 -9.77 -1.00
C ARG A 104 14.06 -11.20 -1.45
N GLY A 105 15.31 -11.51 -1.78
CA GLY A 105 15.71 -12.91 -2.00
C GLY A 105 15.38 -13.73 -0.76
N GLU A 106 15.04 -15.00 -0.95
CA GLU A 106 14.88 -15.92 0.16
C GLU A 106 16.16 -15.89 0.98
N SER A 107 16.04 -15.49 2.25
CA SER A 107 17.14 -15.61 3.19
C SER A 107 17.24 -17.10 3.49
N SER A 108 18.17 -17.78 2.79
CA SER A 108 18.61 -19.13 3.13
C SER A 108 19.12 -19.20 4.57
#